data_AF-A0A257AW55-F1
#
_entry.id   AF-A0A257AW55-F1
#
_cell.length_a   1.000
_cell.length_b   1.000
_cell.length_c   1.000
_cell.angle_alpha   90.00
_cell.angle_beta   90.00
_cell.angle_gamma   90.00
#
_symmetry.space_group_name_H-M   'P 1'
#
loop_
_entity.id
_entity.type
_entity.pdbx_description
1 polymer ?
#
loop_
_entity_poly.entity_id
_entity_poly.type
_entity_poly.pdbx_seq_one_letter_code
_entity_poly.pdbx_strand_id
1 'polypeptide(L)'
;TNAVERFDWRQVESPDYKEYIARLRGIGCPEQTIRDIIIADVSKLYAEKRAALYNAPKVVRYWQSSETQYTRDNVKYQQAVRALEKEKTELIRELLGVDLRRELAKIYGGEPNFDRSLMFLPPERREPIQEMLDRYRDLERAIYAEADGELNEAQRARVDALRREREAALAAMLSPEELKEYEMTNSRIAREIRGNLNGFDASEQEFLAIYQARQALFDQFGERRRNEDEAT
;
A
#
# COMPACT_ATOMS: atom_id res chain seq x y z
N THR A 1 46.56 12.15 34.52
CA THR A 1 45.17 11.87 34.91
C THR A 1 44.32 12.09 33.67
N ASN A 2 43.98 11.02 32.94
CA ASN A 2 43.10 11.13 31.78
C ASN A 2 41.67 11.25 32.29
N ALA A 3 41.11 12.46 32.25
CA ALA A 3 39.69 12.66 32.47
C ALA A 3 38.95 12.06 31.27
N VAL A 4 38.30 10.92 31.48
CA VAL A 4 37.35 10.37 30.52
C VAL A 4 36.14 11.30 30.57
N GLU A 5 35.95 12.13 29.54
CA GLU A 5 34.71 12.88 29.39
C GLU A 5 33.54 11.89 29.44
N ARG A 6 32.61 12.10 30.38
CA ARG A 6 31.43 11.25 30.49
C ARG A 6 30.51 11.57 29.32
N PHE A 7 30.19 10.54 28.54
CA PHE A 7 29.19 10.62 27.48
C PHE A 7 27.81 11.00 28.05
N ASP A 8 27.19 12.03 27.48
CA ASP A 8 25.81 12.44 27.79
C ASP A 8 25.00 12.46 26.49
N TRP A 9 23.87 11.75 26.47
CA TRP A 9 22.98 11.67 25.30
C TRP A 9 22.49 13.02 24.80
N ARG A 10 22.38 14.01 25.69
CA ARG A 10 21.99 15.39 25.34
C ARG A 10 22.99 16.10 24.43
N GLN A 11 24.22 15.59 24.34
CA GLN A 11 25.24 16.10 23.41
C GLN A 11 25.02 15.59 21.98
N VAL A 12 24.27 14.49 21.82
CA VAL A 12 24.06 13.80 20.54
C VAL A 12 22.65 14.05 20.02
N GLU A 13 21.64 13.90 20.88
CA GLU A 13 20.23 14.09 20.52
C GLU A 13 19.95 15.54 20.09
N SER A 14 19.26 15.69 18.95
CA SER A 14 18.82 16.99 18.43
C SER A 14 17.42 16.84 17.85
N PRO A 15 16.53 17.83 18.02
CA PRO A 15 15.24 17.87 17.31
C PRO A 15 15.40 18.01 15.79
N ASP A 16 16.56 18.49 15.31
CA ASP A 16 16.90 18.44 13.89
C ASP A 16 17.53 17.08 13.57
N TYR A 17 16.81 16.26 12.81
CA TYR A 17 17.28 14.94 12.41
C TYR A 17 18.60 14.95 11.61
N LYS A 18 18.85 15.98 10.79
CA LYS A 18 20.12 16.08 10.03
C LYS A 18 21.29 16.32 10.98
N GLU A 19 21.09 17.16 11.98
CA GLU A 19 22.08 17.40 13.03
C GLU A 19 22.25 16.16 13.93
N TYR A 20 21.16 15.51 14.32
CA TYR A 20 21.19 14.29 15.14
C TYR A 20 21.98 13.18 14.43
N ILE A 21 21.71 12.96 13.14
CA ILE A 21 22.44 12.00 12.30
C ILE A 21 23.93 12.38 12.20
N ALA A 22 24.26 13.66 11.98
CA ALA A 22 25.65 14.10 11.91
C ALA A 22 26.41 13.87 13.23
N ARG A 23 25.77 14.14 14.37
CA ARG A 23 26.35 13.89 15.71
C ARG A 23 26.54 12.39 15.97
N LEU A 24 25.58 11.55 15.60
CA LEU A 24 25.71 10.09 15.69
C LEU A 24 26.88 9.57 14.85
N ARG A 25 27.06 10.06 13.61
CA ARG A 25 28.23 9.73 12.78
C ARG A 25 29.53 10.25 13.41
N GLY A 26 29.52 11.44 13.99
CA GLY A 26 30.68 12.08 14.62
C GLY A 26 31.26 11.29 15.80
N ILE A 27 30.42 10.55 16.53
CA ILE A 27 30.86 9.66 17.63
C ILE A 27 31.23 8.25 17.16
N GLY A 28 31.23 7.98 15.85
CA GLY A 28 31.55 6.68 15.28
C GLY A 28 30.43 5.64 15.36
N CYS A 29 29.17 6.07 15.48
CA CYS A 29 28.03 5.15 15.48
C CYS A 29 27.92 4.42 14.12
N PRO A 30 27.77 3.08 14.08
CA PRO A 30 27.59 2.34 12.84
C PRO A 30 26.34 2.81 12.08
N GLU A 31 26.43 2.90 10.75
CA GLU A 31 25.33 3.44 9.92
C GLU A 31 24.01 2.66 10.08
N GLN A 32 24.06 1.34 10.28
CA GLN A 32 22.84 0.57 10.55
C GLN A 32 22.19 0.97 11.87
N THR A 33 22.98 1.20 12.93
CA THR A 33 22.48 1.66 14.22
C THR A 33 21.87 3.06 14.11
N ILE A 34 22.46 3.94 13.30
CA ILE A 34 21.87 5.26 13.00
C ILE A 34 20.51 5.09 12.35
N ARG A 35 20.40 4.23 11.34
CA ARG A 35 19.11 3.95 10.68
C ARG A 35 18.07 3.45 11.66
N ASP A 36 18.42 2.47 12.49
CA ASP A 36 17.50 1.87 13.46
C ASP A 36 16.98 2.93 14.47
N ILE A 37 17.87 3.79 14.97
CA ILE A 37 17.52 4.89 15.90
C ILE A 37 16.57 5.88 15.23
N ILE A 38 16.94 6.39 14.04
CA ILE A 38 16.16 7.43 13.36
C ILE A 38 14.81 6.88 12.87
N ILE A 39 14.76 5.65 12.36
CA ILE A 39 13.51 4.99 11.96
C ILE A 39 12.58 4.85 13.17
N ALA A 40 13.10 4.44 14.33
CA ALA A 40 12.30 4.29 15.55
C ALA A 40 11.74 5.63 16.02
N ASP A 41 12.58 6.68 16.07
CA ASP A 41 12.15 7.99 16.58
C ASP A 41 11.15 8.69 15.65
N VAL A 42 11.41 8.68 14.34
CA VAL A 42 10.45 9.17 13.34
C VAL A 42 9.15 8.36 13.41
N SER A 43 9.22 7.04 13.55
CA SER A 43 8.01 6.20 13.69
C SER A 43 7.18 6.58 14.92
N LYS A 44 7.83 6.93 16.03
CA LYS A 44 7.15 7.43 17.24
C LYS A 44 6.47 8.77 16.99
N LEU A 45 7.16 9.73 16.37
CA LEU A 45 6.58 11.04 16.01
C LEU A 45 5.30 10.88 15.18
N TYR A 46 5.32 10.00 14.17
CA TYR A 46 4.16 9.76 13.32
C TYR A 46 3.06 8.93 13.99
N ALA A 47 3.39 8.06 14.93
CA ALA A 47 2.40 7.37 15.76
C ALA A 47 1.60 8.36 16.61
N GLU A 48 2.26 9.38 17.17
CA GLU A 48 1.61 10.46 17.91
C GLU A 48 0.71 11.33 17.00
N LYS A 49 1.21 11.74 15.82
CA LYS A 49 0.40 12.44 14.81
C LYS A 49 -0.85 11.62 14.43
N ARG A 50 -0.69 10.32 14.23
CA ARG A 50 -1.79 9.40 13.88
C ARG A 50 -2.80 9.27 15.02
N ALA A 51 -2.34 9.18 16.27
CA ALA A 51 -3.22 9.10 17.44
C ALA A 51 -4.09 10.36 17.57
N ALA A 52 -3.54 11.54 17.25
CA ALA A 52 -4.27 12.80 17.24
C ALA A 52 -5.38 12.88 16.17
N LEU A 53 -5.30 12.08 15.10
CA LEU A 53 -6.35 12.00 14.06
C LEU A 53 -7.55 11.15 14.48
N TYR A 54 -7.40 10.27 15.48
CA TYR A 54 -8.45 9.34 15.85
C TYR A 54 -9.55 10.04 16.65
N ASN A 55 -10.66 10.36 15.97
CA ASN A 55 -11.79 11.08 16.56
C ASN A 55 -13.08 10.24 16.60
N ALA A 56 -12.96 8.91 16.75
CA ALA A 56 -14.12 8.03 16.77
C ALA A 56 -15.04 8.36 17.96
N PRO A 57 -16.37 8.41 17.76
CA PRO A 57 -17.30 8.58 18.87
C PRO A 57 -17.15 7.43 19.86
N LYS A 58 -16.77 7.75 21.10
CA LYS A 58 -16.50 6.78 22.18
C LYS A 58 -17.71 5.91 22.55
N VAL A 59 -18.90 6.27 22.08
CA VAL A 59 -20.15 5.51 22.28
C VAL A 59 -20.94 5.52 20.98
N VAL A 60 -21.00 4.36 20.31
CA VAL A 60 -21.95 4.11 19.22
C VAL A 60 -23.25 3.64 19.88
N ARG A 61 -24.32 4.42 19.78
CA ARG A 61 -25.64 4.03 20.32
C ARG A 61 -26.46 3.36 19.23
N TYR A 62 -27.12 2.24 19.54
CA TYR A 62 -27.86 1.44 18.54
C TYR A 62 -29.03 2.19 17.86
N TRP A 63 -29.47 3.33 18.41
CA TRP A 63 -30.55 4.17 17.88
C TRP A 63 -30.06 5.41 17.12
N GLN A 64 -28.75 5.64 17.05
CA GLN A 64 -28.20 6.67 16.18
C GLN A 64 -27.90 6.02 14.84
N SER A 65 -28.50 6.52 13.76
CA SER A 65 -28.14 6.15 12.38
C SER A 65 -26.75 6.73 12.06
N SER A 66 -25.74 6.19 12.72
CA SER A 66 -24.35 6.61 12.67
C SER A 66 -23.61 6.05 11.47
N GLU A 67 -24.23 5.17 10.68
CA GLU A 67 -23.53 4.38 9.66
C GLU A 67 -22.99 5.24 8.50
N THR A 68 -23.77 6.21 8.01
CA THR A 68 -23.33 7.12 6.93
C THR A 68 -22.28 8.12 7.42
N GLN A 69 -22.44 8.68 8.63
CA GLN A 69 -21.49 9.61 9.22
C GLN A 69 -20.17 8.91 9.61
N TYR A 70 -20.26 7.74 10.24
CA TYR A 70 -19.12 6.89 10.57
C TYR A 70 -18.35 6.48 9.31
N THR A 71 -19.05 6.09 8.24
CA THR A 71 -18.41 5.75 6.97
C THR A 71 -17.63 6.94 6.39
N ARG A 72 -18.23 8.15 6.37
CA ARG A 72 -17.55 9.36 5.89
C ARG A 72 -16.35 9.75 6.75
N ASP A 73 -16.50 9.72 8.07
CA ASP A 73 -15.43 10.05 9.01
C ASP A 73 -14.30 8.99 8.95
N ASN A 74 -14.64 7.72 8.74
CA ASN A 74 -13.67 6.66 8.51
C ASN A 74 -12.88 6.90 7.22
N VAL A 75 -13.54 7.25 6.11
CA VAL A 75 -12.86 7.57 4.84
C VAL A 75 -11.85 8.72 5.02
N LYS A 76 -12.26 9.82 5.67
CA LYS A 76 -11.37 10.95 5.96
C LYS A 76 -10.20 10.55 6.85
N TYR A 77 -10.46 9.78 7.91
CA TYR A 77 -9.42 9.26 8.79
C TYR A 77 -8.43 8.38 8.01
N GLN A 78 -8.89 7.46 7.16
CA GLN A 78 -8.02 6.60 6.36
C GLN A 78 -7.18 7.42 5.37
N GLN A 79 -7.74 8.46 4.75
CA GLN A 79 -6.99 9.38 3.88
C GLN A 79 -5.88 10.11 4.67
N ALA A 80 -6.21 10.65 5.84
CA ALA A 80 -5.24 11.35 6.69
C ALA A 80 -4.12 10.42 7.20
N VAL A 81 -4.46 9.19 7.60
CA VAL A 81 -3.47 8.16 7.98
C VAL A 81 -2.52 7.85 6.83
N ARG A 82 -3.03 7.72 5.59
CA ARG A 82 -2.20 7.46 4.41
C ARG A 82 -1.26 8.63 4.10
N ALA A 83 -1.75 9.86 4.22
CA ALA A 83 -0.92 11.04 4.03
C ALA A 83 0.24 11.08 5.03
N LEU A 84 -0.02 10.77 6.30
CA LEU A 84 1.02 10.64 7.33
C LEU A 84 2.03 9.53 7.02
N GLU A 85 1.57 8.35 6.56
CA GLU A 85 2.47 7.25 6.20
C GLU A 85 3.36 7.60 4.98
N LYS A 86 2.83 8.37 4.03
CA LYS A 86 3.60 8.89 2.89
C LYS A 86 4.65 9.91 3.33
N GLU A 87 4.25 10.91 4.12
CA GLU A 87 5.14 11.93 4.69
C GLU A 87 6.28 11.27 5.51
N LYS A 88 5.94 10.25 6.31
CA LYS A 88 6.92 9.45 7.06
C LYS A 88 7.93 8.75 6.15
N THR A 89 7.43 8.09 5.10
CA THR A 89 8.29 7.34 4.16
C THR A 89 9.22 8.28 3.39
N GLU A 90 8.70 9.43 2.94
CA GLU A 90 9.48 10.47 2.26
C GLU A 90 10.53 11.08 3.18
N LEU A 91 10.18 11.38 4.43
CA LEU A 91 11.13 11.90 5.42
C LEU A 91 12.27 10.92 5.68
N ILE A 92 11.97 9.63 5.88
CA ILE A 92 13.00 8.60 6.07
C ILE A 92 13.91 8.50 4.84
N ARG A 93 13.33 8.55 3.65
CA ARG A 93 14.08 8.55 2.39
C ARG A 93 14.99 9.78 2.28
N GLU A 94 14.52 10.97 2.64
CA GLU A 94 15.33 12.20 2.65
C GLU A 94 16.49 12.12 3.66
N LEU A 95 16.21 11.66 4.88
CA LEU A 95 17.17 11.66 5.98
C LEU A 95 18.27 10.61 5.83
N LEU A 96 17.89 9.41 5.38
CA LEU A 96 18.77 8.23 5.42
C LEU A 96 19.10 7.69 4.03
N GLY A 97 18.40 8.11 2.97
CA GLY A 97 18.59 7.57 1.62
C GLY A 97 18.19 6.11 1.48
N VAL A 98 17.32 5.60 2.36
CA VAL A 98 16.88 4.20 2.41
C VAL A 98 15.39 4.05 2.16
N ASP A 99 14.99 2.88 1.67
CA ASP A 99 13.59 2.49 1.63
C ASP A 99 13.11 1.97 2.99
N LEU A 100 12.07 2.60 3.54
CA LEU A 100 11.53 2.25 4.85
C LEU A 100 10.97 0.83 4.89
N ARG A 101 10.30 0.35 3.82
CA ARG A 101 9.73 -1.01 3.80
C ARG A 101 10.83 -2.05 3.90
N ARG A 102 11.94 -1.84 3.20
CA ARG A 102 13.10 -2.71 3.21
C ARG A 102 13.84 -2.71 4.54
N GLU A 103 14.02 -1.56 5.18
CA GLU A 103 14.64 -1.51 6.51
C GLU A 103 13.76 -2.18 7.58
N LEU A 104 12.44 -1.97 7.55
CA LEU A 104 11.53 -2.66 8.47
C LEU A 104 11.52 -4.18 8.24
N ALA A 105 11.60 -4.63 7.00
CA ALA A 105 11.70 -6.05 6.66
C ALA A 105 12.93 -6.72 7.30
N LYS A 106 14.09 -6.04 7.27
CA LYS A 106 15.32 -6.50 7.95
C LYS A 106 15.15 -6.61 9.46
N ILE A 107 14.49 -5.63 10.08
CA ILE A 107 14.29 -5.57 11.54
C ILE A 107 13.37 -6.70 12.02
N TYR A 108 12.27 -6.96 11.31
CA TYR A 108 11.25 -7.93 11.72
C TYR A 108 11.44 -9.33 11.13
N GLY A 109 12.53 -9.58 10.40
CA GLY A 109 12.85 -10.90 9.83
C GLY A 109 11.89 -11.35 8.72
N GLY A 110 11.37 -10.40 7.94
CA GLY A 110 10.43 -10.68 6.86
C GLY A 110 10.95 -10.22 5.49
N GLU A 111 10.21 -10.56 4.44
CA GLU A 111 10.30 -9.88 3.14
C GLU A 111 9.59 -8.53 3.23
N PRO A 112 10.01 -7.50 2.48
CA PRO A 112 9.20 -6.30 2.33
C PRO A 112 7.79 -6.72 1.88
N ASN A 113 6.76 -6.14 2.47
CA ASN A 113 5.36 -6.42 2.13
C ASN A 113 5.05 -5.88 0.71
N PHE A 114 5.57 -6.54 -0.31
CA PHE A 114 5.13 -6.39 -1.69
C PHE A 114 3.76 -7.05 -1.87
N ASP A 115 3.04 -6.62 -2.89
CA ASP A 115 1.82 -7.30 -3.29
C ASP A 115 2.14 -8.77 -3.55
N ARG A 116 1.33 -9.68 -2.96
CA ARG A 116 1.52 -11.12 -3.13
C ARG A 116 1.47 -11.51 -4.61
N SER A 117 0.75 -10.74 -5.42
CA SER A 117 0.71 -10.98 -6.86
C SER A 117 2.02 -10.73 -7.59
N LEU A 118 3.05 -10.18 -6.94
CA LEU A 118 4.38 -9.95 -7.51
C LEU A 118 5.41 -10.99 -7.06
N MET A 119 5.03 -11.95 -6.21
CA MET A 119 5.98 -12.88 -5.61
C MET A 119 6.58 -13.88 -6.60
N PHE A 120 5.93 -14.09 -7.76
CA PHE A 120 6.47 -14.89 -8.86
C PHE A 120 7.68 -14.23 -9.54
N LEU A 121 7.84 -12.91 -9.38
CA LEU A 121 8.97 -12.17 -9.93
C LEU A 121 10.20 -12.26 -9.00
N PRO A 122 11.42 -12.14 -9.57
CA PRO A 122 12.63 -12.03 -8.76
C PRO A 122 12.61 -10.73 -7.92
N PRO A 123 13.18 -10.73 -6.69
CA PRO A 123 13.08 -9.61 -5.74
C PRO A 123 13.44 -8.23 -6.32
N GLU A 124 14.44 -8.18 -7.19
CA GLU A 124 15.00 -6.96 -7.79
C GLU A 124 14.00 -6.26 -8.73
N ARG A 125 13.01 -7.00 -9.24
CA ARG A 125 11.97 -6.46 -10.15
C ARG A 125 10.68 -6.09 -9.42
N ARG A 126 10.48 -6.53 -8.19
CA ARG A 126 9.23 -6.30 -7.43
C ARG A 126 9.06 -4.84 -7.05
N GLU A 127 10.12 -4.20 -6.58
CA GLU A 127 10.09 -2.82 -6.08
C GLU A 127 9.64 -1.79 -7.14
N PRO A 128 10.27 -1.69 -8.32
CA PRO A 128 9.86 -0.69 -9.31
C PRO A 128 8.42 -0.92 -9.82
N ILE A 129 7.98 -2.18 -9.92
CA ILE A 129 6.61 -2.52 -10.32
C ILE A 129 5.63 -2.15 -9.21
N GLN A 130 5.96 -2.43 -7.94
CA GLN A 130 5.13 -2.05 -6.80
C GLN A 130 4.99 -0.53 -6.69
N GLU A 131 6.07 0.24 -6.87
CA GLU A 131 6.02 1.70 -6.84
C GLU A 131 5.14 2.26 -7.96
N MET A 132 5.24 1.70 -9.17
CA MET A 132 4.37 2.04 -10.29
C MET A 132 2.90 1.74 -9.96
N LEU A 133 2.59 0.55 -9.43
CA LEU A 133 1.22 0.18 -9.05
C LEU A 133 0.66 1.05 -7.92
N ASP A 134 1.47 1.35 -6.91
CA ASP A 134 1.08 2.21 -5.78
C ASP A 134 0.79 3.64 -6.27
N ARG A 135 1.58 4.17 -7.22
CA ARG A 135 1.34 5.48 -7.84
C ARG A 135 -0.02 5.54 -8.55
N TYR A 136 -0.34 4.56 -9.41
CA TYR A 136 -1.64 4.55 -10.10
C TYR A 136 -2.80 4.36 -9.12
N ARG A 137 -2.63 3.55 -8.08
CA ARG A 137 -3.61 3.36 -7.02
C ARG A 137 -3.89 4.68 -6.28
N ASP A 138 -2.88 5.49 -6.04
CA ASP A 138 -3.04 6.81 -5.41
C ASP A 138 -3.70 7.84 -6.34
N LEU A 139 -3.36 7.84 -7.64
CA LEU A 139 -4.02 8.68 -8.63
C LEU A 139 -5.52 8.35 -8.75
N GLU A 140 -5.86 7.05 -8.83
CA GLU A 140 -7.26 6.62 -8.91
C GLU A 140 -8.04 7.01 -7.64
N ARG A 141 -7.44 6.81 -6.46
CA ARG A 141 -8.04 7.25 -5.18
C ARG A 141 -8.27 8.75 -5.09
N ALA A 142 -7.37 9.57 -5.64
CA ALA A 142 -7.54 11.02 -5.67
C ALA A 142 -8.81 11.40 -6.43
N ILE A 143 -9.10 10.73 -7.56
CA ILE A 143 -10.33 10.95 -8.31
C ILE A 143 -11.56 10.53 -7.49
N TYR A 144 -11.53 9.37 -6.83
CA TYR A 144 -12.63 8.96 -5.95
C TYR A 144 -12.82 9.91 -4.76
N ALA A 145 -11.76 10.54 -4.26
CA ALA A 145 -11.85 11.52 -3.18
C ALA A 145 -12.43 12.87 -3.65
N GLU A 146 -12.25 13.24 -4.93
CA GLU A 146 -12.90 14.40 -5.54
C GLU A 146 -14.41 14.19 -5.72
N ALA A 147 -14.88 12.94 -5.79
CA ALA A 147 -16.29 12.62 -5.96
C ALA A 147 -17.06 12.67 -4.62
N ASP A 148 -18.15 13.43 -4.57
CA ASP A 148 -19.10 13.41 -3.45
C ASP A 148 -20.17 12.32 -3.69
N GLY A 149 -19.74 11.06 -3.73
CA GLY A 149 -20.58 9.91 -4.05
C GLY A 149 -20.15 9.21 -5.33
N GLU A 150 -21.08 9.02 -6.26
CA GLU A 150 -20.78 8.36 -7.53
C GLU A 150 -19.90 9.24 -8.43
N LEU A 151 -19.03 8.59 -9.20
CA LEU A 151 -18.20 9.28 -10.19
C LEU A 151 -19.10 9.87 -11.28
N ASN A 152 -18.90 11.14 -11.63
CA ASN A 152 -19.50 11.71 -12.83
C ASN A 152 -18.81 11.19 -14.11
N GLU A 153 -19.37 11.51 -15.29
CA GLU A 153 -18.85 11.01 -16.57
C GLU A 153 -17.38 11.38 -16.82
N ALA A 154 -16.99 12.62 -16.52
CA ALA A 154 -15.61 13.07 -16.68
C ALA A 154 -14.65 12.33 -15.72
N GLN A 155 -15.08 12.07 -14.49
CA GLN A 155 -14.30 11.30 -13.52
C GLN A 155 -14.18 9.82 -13.92
N ARG A 156 -15.24 9.20 -14.45
CA ARG A 156 -15.20 7.84 -15.00
C ARG A 156 -14.20 7.75 -16.15
N ALA A 157 -14.25 8.69 -17.09
CA ALA A 157 -13.30 8.75 -18.20
C ALA A 157 -11.84 8.89 -17.74
N ARG A 158 -11.58 9.69 -16.69
CA ARG A 158 -10.25 9.80 -16.06
C ARG A 158 -9.79 8.50 -15.41
N VAL A 159 -10.67 7.81 -14.69
CA VAL A 159 -10.36 6.50 -14.09
C VAL A 159 -10.04 5.47 -15.16
N ASP A 160 -10.83 5.40 -16.22
CA ASP A 160 -10.60 4.46 -17.32
C ASP A 160 -9.30 4.77 -18.08
N ALA A 161 -8.96 6.05 -18.26
CA ALA A 161 -7.68 6.46 -18.82
C ALA A 161 -6.52 6.00 -17.93
N LEU A 162 -6.58 6.24 -16.61
CA LEU A 162 -5.55 5.78 -15.67
C LEU A 162 -5.40 4.26 -15.65
N ARG A 163 -6.50 3.51 -15.80
CA ARG A 163 -6.44 2.03 -15.89
C ARG A 163 -5.72 1.57 -17.14
N ARG A 164 -6.01 2.16 -18.29
CA ARG A 164 -5.30 1.86 -19.55
C ARG A 164 -3.82 2.22 -19.48
N GLU A 165 -3.50 3.38 -18.90
CA GLU A 165 -2.10 3.79 -18.70
C GLU A 165 -1.36 2.83 -17.76
N ARG A 166 -2.00 2.40 -16.67
CA ARG A 166 -1.45 1.39 -15.74
C ARG A 166 -1.21 0.06 -16.44
N GLU A 167 -2.15 -0.41 -17.26
CA GLU A 167 -2.02 -1.65 -18.03
C GLU A 167 -0.87 -1.57 -19.02
N ALA A 168 -0.76 -0.47 -19.76
CA ALA A 168 0.35 -0.25 -20.69
C ALA A 168 1.71 -0.17 -19.97
N ALA A 169 1.77 0.54 -18.83
CA ALA A 169 2.97 0.61 -18.00
C ALA A 169 3.38 -0.77 -17.45
N LEU A 170 2.41 -1.57 -17.03
CA LEU A 170 2.66 -2.93 -16.54
C LEU A 170 3.17 -3.84 -17.68
N ALA A 171 2.53 -3.79 -18.85
CA ALA A 171 2.95 -4.55 -20.03
C ALA A 171 4.35 -4.16 -20.54
N ALA A 172 4.79 -2.92 -20.31
CA ALA A 172 6.15 -2.48 -20.62
C ALA A 172 7.21 -3.02 -19.63
N MET A 173 6.80 -3.42 -18.43
CA MET A 173 7.69 -3.89 -17.36
C MET A 173 7.72 -5.42 -17.19
N LEU A 174 6.75 -6.13 -17.76
CA LEU A 174 6.59 -7.58 -17.69
C LEU A 174 6.75 -8.24 -19.06
N SER A 175 7.28 -9.47 -19.09
CA SER A 175 7.17 -10.31 -20.30
C SER A 175 5.71 -10.70 -20.55
N PRO A 176 5.34 -11.15 -21.76
CA PRO A 176 3.99 -11.63 -22.04
C PRO A 176 3.54 -12.76 -21.09
N GLU A 177 4.44 -13.67 -20.73
CA GLU A 177 4.19 -14.77 -19.80
C GLU A 177 3.99 -14.26 -18.37
N GLU A 178 4.81 -13.32 -17.94
CA GLU A 178 4.71 -12.70 -16.61
C GLU A 178 3.45 -11.84 -16.47
N LEU A 179 3.07 -11.13 -17.54
CA LEU A 179 1.84 -10.36 -17.58
C LEU A 179 0.62 -11.29 -17.45
N LYS A 180 0.62 -12.42 -18.18
CA LYS A 180 -0.43 -13.43 -18.06
C LYS A 180 -0.52 -13.98 -16.64
N GLU A 181 0.61 -14.31 -16.01
CA GLU A 181 0.64 -14.78 -14.62
C GLU A 181 0.07 -13.74 -13.65
N TYR A 182 0.46 -12.47 -13.82
CA TYR A 182 -0.06 -11.36 -13.03
C TYR A 182 -1.56 -11.17 -13.21
N GLU A 183 -2.06 -11.18 -14.45
CA GLU A 183 -3.48 -11.03 -14.77
C GLU A 183 -4.31 -12.17 -14.19
N MET A 184 -3.88 -13.41 -14.39
CA MET A 184 -4.52 -14.58 -13.81
C MET A 184 -4.55 -14.48 -12.29
N THR A 185 -3.44 -14.10 -11.66
CA THR A 185 -3.36 -13.93 -10.21
C THR A 185 -4.30 -12.84 -9.69
N ASN A 186 -4.48 -11.73 -10.41
CA ASN A 186 -5.30 -10.61 -9.97
C ASN A 186 -6.77 -10.69 -10.42
N SER A 187 -7.08 -11.57 -11.37
CA SER A 187 -8.44 -11.74 -11.89
C SER A 187 -9.44 -12.03 -10.78
N ARG A 188 -10.66 -11.51 -10.95
CA ARG A 188 -11.74 -11.73 -9.99
C ARG A 188 -12.07 -13.22 -9.85
N ILE A 189 -12.13 -13.93 -10.98
CA ILE A 189 -12.46 -15.35 -11.03
C ILE A 189 -11.40 -16.18 -10.31
N ALA A 190 -10.11 -15.91 -10.53
CA ALA A 190 -9.05 -16.62 -9.80
C ALA A 190 -9.11 -16.40 -8.29
N ARG A 191 -9.38 -15.16 -7.85
CA ARG A 191 -9.57 -14.85 -6.43
C ARG A 191 -10.77 -15.58 -5.84
N GLU A 192 -11.89 -15.63 -6.56
CA GLU A 192 -13.08 -16.37 -6.13
C GLU A 192 -12.83 -17.89 -6.10
N ILE A 193 -12.06 -18.44 -7.04
CA ILE A 193 -11.70 -19.86 -7.05
C ILE A 193 -10.83 -20.17 -5.84
N ARG A 194 -9.72 -19.45 -5.63
CA ARG A 194 -8.81 -19.66 -4.48
C ARG A 194 -9.50 -19.43 -3.13
N GLY A 195 -10.41 -18.46 -3.05
CA GLY A 195 -11.17 -18.18 -1.82
C GLY A 195 -12.21 -19.25 -1.47
N ASN A 196 -12.93 -19.76 -2.47
CA ASN A 196 -14.00 -20.76 -2.26
C ASN A 196 -13.47 -22.19 -2.16
N LEU A 197 -12.32 -22.46 -2.78
CA LEU A 197 -11.68 -23.79 -2.77
C LEU A 197 -10.57 -23.87 -1.73
N ASN A 198 -10.72 -23.16 -0.61
CA ASN A 198 -9.73 -23.19 0.47
C ASN A 198 -9.60 -24.62 1.02
N GLY A 199 -8.40 -25.21 0.92
CA GLY A 199 -8.15 -26.63 1.26
C GLY A 199 -8.18 -27.61 0.08
N PHE A 200 -8.42 -27.14 -1.15
CA PHE A 200 -8.28 -27.93 -2.38
C PHE A 200 -6.94 -27.60 -3.03
N ASP A 201 -6.00 -28.54 -2.98
CA ASP A 201 -4.66 -28.42 -3.59
C ASP A 201 -4.74 -28.71 -5.10
N ALA A 202 -5.40 -27.81 -5.83
CA ALA A 202 -5.61 -27.95 -7.26
C ALA A 202 -4.28 -27.88 -8.02
N SER A 203 -4.07 -28.80 -8.96
CA SER A 203 -3.04 -28.63 -9.98
C SER A 203 -3.36 -27.43 -10.88
N GLU A 204 -2.35 -26.89 -11.58
CA GLU A 204 -2.52 -25.80 -12.55
C GLU A 204 -3.59 -26.14 -13.61
N GLN A 205 -3.62 -27.39 -14.08
CA GLN A 205 -4.59 -27.85 -15.08
C GLN A 205 -6.03 -27.82 -14.54
N GLU A 206 -6.24 -28.29 -13.32
CA GLU A 206 -7.56 -28.26 -12.68
C GLU A 206 -8.02 -26.83 -12.42
N PHE A 207 -7.10 -25.96 -11.98
CA PHE A 207 -7.37 -24.56 -11.79
C PHE A 207 -7.82 -23.87 -13.10
N LEU A 208 -7.08 -24.11 -14.19
CA LEU A 208 -7.40 -23.55 -15.51
C LEU A 208 -8.76 -24.05 -16.03
N ALA A 209 -9.09 -25.32 -15.83
CA ALA A 209 -10.39 -25.87 -16.23
C ALA A 209 -11.56 -25.20 -15.48
N ILE A 210 -11.43 -25.02 -14.16
CA ILE A 210 -12.45 -24.33 -13.36
C ILE A 210 -12.54 -22.85 -13.75
N TYR A 211 -11.41 -22.20 -14.01
CA TYR A 211 -11.36 -20.82 -14.48
C TYR A 211 -12.12 -20.63 -15.78
N GLN A 212 -11.84 -21.47 -16.79
CA GLN A 212 -12.51 -21.40 -18.10
C GLN A 212 -14.02 -21.63 -17.98
N ALA A 213 -14.45 -22.61 -17.17
CA ALA A 213 -15.87 -22.87 -16.94
C ALA A 213 -16.58 -21.67 -16.29
N ARG A 214 -15.94 -21.01 -15.31
CA ARG A 214 -16.49 -19.81 -14.66
C ARG A 214 -16.46 -18.58 -15.55
N GLN A 215 -15.41 -18.39 -16.36
CA GLN A 215 -15.33 -17.30 -17.32
C GLN A 215 -16.47 -17.39 -18.34
N ALA A 216 -16.70 -18.56 -18.92
CA ALA A 216 -17.80 -18.77 -19.85
C ALA A 216 -19.19 -18.44 -19.24
N LEU A 217 -19.40 -18.81 -17.97
CA LEU A 217 -20.61 -18.42 -17.23
C LEU A 217 -20.68 -16.91 -16.98
N PHE A 218 -19.57 -16.29 -16.61
CA PHE A 218 -19.52 -14.84 -16.40
C PHE A 218 -19.82 -14.08 -17.68
N ASP A 219 -19.27 -14.50 -18.82
CA ASP A 219 -19.54 -13.87 -20.11
C ASP A 219 -21.03 -14.04 -20.47
N GLN A 220 -21.59 -15.25 -20.30
CA GLN A 220 -22.99 -15.55 -20.61
C GLN A 220 -24.01 -14.79 -19.74
N PHE A 221 -23.75 -14.62 -18.44
CA PHE A 221 -24.70 -14.00 -17.49
C PHE A 221 -24.35 -12.54 -17.14
N GLY A 222 -23.11 -12.11 -17.34
CA GLY A 222 -22.65 -10.74 -17.16
C GLY A 222 -23.17 -9.82 -18.27
N GLU A 223 -23.22 -10.29 -19.51
CA GLU A 223 -23.88 -9.58 -20.63
C GLU A 223 -25.39 -9.41 -20.38
N ARG A 224 -26.03 -10.40 -19.75
CA ARG A 224 -27.48 -10.37 -19.49
C ARG A 224 -27.90 -9.30 -18.49
N ARG A 225 -27.12 -9.09 -17.41
CA ARG A 225 -27.38 -8.00 -16.45
C ARG A 225 -27.15 -6.61 -17.06
N ARG A 226 -26.11 -6.45 -17.89
CA ARG A 226 -25.82 -5.16 -18.52
C ARG A 226 -26.94 -4.73 -19.48
N ASN A 227 -27.55 -5.68 -20.19
CA ASN A 227 -28.69 -5.43 -21.07
C ASN A 227 -30.00 -5.13 -20.33
N GLU A 228 -30.17 -5.59 -19.09
CA GLU A 228 -31.34 -5.28 -18.26
C GLU A 228 -31.25 -3.87 -17.64
N ASP A 229 -30.04 -3.44 -17.25
CA ASP A 229 -29.80 -2.10 -16.71
C ASP A 229 -29.86 -0.98 -17.78
N GLU A 230 -29.60 -1.28 -19.05
CA GLU A 230 -29.76 -0.33 -20.19
C GLU A 230 -31.21 -0.22 -20.69
N ALA A 231 -32.10 -1.12 -20.26
CA ALA A 231 -33.50 -1.18 -20.69
C ALA A 231 -34.49 -0.51 -19.71
N THR A 232 -33.99 0.16 -18.67
CA THR A 232 -34.80 0.84 -17.63
C THR A 232 -34.47 2.33 -17.56
#